data_AF-A0A498SCP3-F1
#
_entry.id   AF-A0A498SCP3-F1
#
_cell.length_a   1.000
_cell.length_b   1.000
_cell.length_c   1.000
_cell.angle_alpha   90.00
_cell.angle_beta   90.00
_cell.angle_gamma   90.00
#
_symmetry.space_group_name_H-M   'P 1'
#
loop_
_entity.id
_entity.type
_entity.pdbx_description
1 polymer ?
#
loop_
_entity_poly.entity_id
_entity_poly.type
_entity_poly.pdbx_seq_one_letter_code
_entity_poly.pdbx_strand_id
1 'polypeptide(L)'
;MLQITLLLFALCVVINGKTNNDCSKYKDCASCVKAHRPLPGFQRYCGWHTDKSSCDEPFAIIAGSNVVVREPFMCPQNVPTAEKYRYTDALGRSLYGLTLAVRNKDPAECLANSQPDIQLIKRYEVECDQSRNLCAAMLAVSKRDKKIYVVYKSSNMDKQLITEVLFYFYS
;
A
#
# COMPACT_ATOMS: atom_id res chain seq x y z
N MET A 1 -54.57 -22.41 -11.85
CA MET A 1 -54.06 -22.26 -10.46
C MET A 1 -52.91 -23.22 -10.15
N LEU A 2 -53.05 -24.54 -10.38
CA LEU A 2 -52.02 -25.55 -10.05
C LEU A 2 -50.69 -25.43 -10.84
N GLN A 3 -50.76 -24.98 -12.11
CA GLN A 3 -49.57 -24.83 -12.96
C GLN A 3 -48.69 -23.62 -12.57
N ILE A 4 -49.29 -22.57 -12.02
CA ILE A 4 -48.55 -21.35 -11.61
C ILE A 4 -47.77 -21.64 -10.32
N THR A 5 -48.36 -22.40 -9.39
CA THR A 5 -47.69 -22.84 -8.16
C THR A 5 -46.52 -23.79 -8.42
N LEU A 6 -46.59 -24.65 -9.45
CA LEU A 6 -45.50 -25.53 -9.84
C LEU A 6 -44.32 -24.79 -10.49
N LEU A 7 -44.60 -23.74 -11.27
CA LEU A 7 -43.56 -22.86 -11.85
C LEU A 7 -42.83 -22.05 -10.78
N LEU A 8 -43.54 -21.53 -9.78
CA LEU A 8 -42.94 -20.82 -8.64
C LEU A 8 -42.07 -21.74 -7.79
N PHE A 9 -42.48 -22.99 -7.54
CA PHE A 9 -41.66 -23.96 -6.82
C PHE A 9 -40.41 -24.37 -7.61
N ALA A 10 -40.52 -24.51 -8.94
CA ALA A 10 -39.36 -24.79 -9.79
C ALA A 10 -38.36 -23.63 -9.82
N LEU A 11 -38.83 -22.37 -9.81
CA LEU A 11 -37.95 -21.20 -9.68
C LEU A 11 -37.24 -21.16 -8.32
N CYS A 12 -37.90 -21.56 -7.23
CA CYS A 12 -37.28 -21.60 -5.90
C CYS A 12 -36.15 -22.64 -5.78
N VAL A 13 -36.20 -23.76 -6.52
CA VAL A 13 -35.14 -24.78 -6.50
C VAL A 13 -33.85 -24.31 -7.21
N VAL A 14 -33.96 -23.40 -8.19
CA VAL A 14 -32.81 -22.83 -8.92
C VAL A 14 -32.03 -21.80 -8.07
N ILE A 15 -32.62 -21.27 -6.99
CA ILE A 15 -31.95 -20.30 -6.11
C ILE A 15 -31.09 -20.97 -5.02
N ASN A 16 -31.06 -22.31 -4.95
CA ASN A 16 -30.00 -23.03 -4.24
C ASN A 16 -28.73 -23.13 -5.10
N GLY A 17 -28.31 -21.98 -5.63
CA GLY A 17 -26.93 -21.78 -6.04
C GLY A 17 -26.07 -21.87 -4.78
N LYS A 18 -25.52 -23.05 -4.52
CA LYS A 18 -24.36 -23.20 -3.65
C LYS A 18 -23.24 -22.40 -4.33
N THR A 19 -23.20 -21.09 -4.08
CA THR A 19 -22.07 -20.24 -4.43
C THR A 19 -20.93 -20.72 -3.54
N ASN A 20 -20.23 -21.77 -3.98
CA ASN A 20 -18.98 -22.17 -3.36
C ASN A 20 -18.09 -20.92 -3.40
N ASN A 21 -17.85 -20.40 -2.20
CA ASN A 21 -17.18 -19.15 -1.91
C ASN A 21 -15.68 -19.37 -2.17
N ASP A 22 -15.26 -19.31 -3.43
CA ASP A 22 -14.02 -19.97 -3.84
C ASP A 22 -12.73 -19.19 -3.48
N CYS A 23 -12.86 -18.03 -2.82
CA CYS A 23 -11.74 -17.32 -2.19
C CYS A 23 -11.36 -17.93 -0.82
N SER A 24 -12.31 -18.55 -0.10
CA SER A 24 -12.05 -19.10 1.24
C SER A 24 -11.13 -20.32 1.26
N LYS A 25 -10.76 -20.85 0.08
CA LYS A 25 -9.79 -21.93 -0.05
C LYS A 25 -8.34 -21.49 0.19
N TYR A 26 -8.06 -20.21 0.01
CA TYR A 26 -6.72 -19.66 0.20
C TYR A 26 -6.49 -19.33 1.68
N LYS A 27 -5.50 -19.99 2.27
CA LYS A 27 -5.17 -19.85 3.70
C LYS A 27 -4.02 -18.88 3.97
N ASP A 28 -3.34 -18.44 2.92
CA ASP A 28 -2.24 -17.48 2.99
C ASP A 28 -2.57 -16.24 2.16
N CYS A 29 -2.15 -15.08 2.65
CA CYS A 29 -2.41 -13.80 2.01
C CYS A 29 -1.85 -13.75 0.58
N ALA A 30 -0.63 -14.27 0.36
CA ALA A 30 0.04 -14.15 -0.93
C ALA A 30 -0.70 -14.91 -2.05
N SER A 31 -1.25 -16.08 -1.75
CA SER A 31 -2.07 -16.85 -2.69
C SER A 31 -3.46 -16.27 -2.82
N CYS A 32 -4.03 -15.73 -1.74
CA CYS A 32 -5.33 -15.06 -1.74
C CYS A 32 -5.36 -13.88 -2.72
N VAL A 33 -4.43 -12.93 -2.59
CA VAL A 33 -4.45 -11.69 -3.40
C VAL A 33 -4.10 -11.90 -4.87
N LYS A 34 -3.49 -13.04 -5.22
CA LYS A 34 -3.24 -13.43 -6.61
C LYS A 34 -4.44 -14.17 -7.23
N ALA A 35 -5.35 -14.64 -6.41
CA ALA A 35 -6.52 -15.36 -6.86
C ALA A 35 -7.57 -14.41 -7.42
N HIS A 36 -8.27 -14.88 -8.45
CA HIS A 36 -9.38 -14.18 -9.05
C HIS A 36 -10.44 -15.17 -9.51
N ARG A 37 -11.69 -14.71 -9.48
CA ARG A 37 -12.82 -15.39 -10.08
C ARG A 37 -13.09 -14.79 -11.46
N PRO A 38 -13.09 -15.60 -12.54
CA PRO A 38 -13.56 -15.12 -13.82
C PRO A 38 -15.08 -14.90 -13.73
N LEU A 39 -15.53 -13.67 -14.00
CA LEU A 39 -16.92 -13.32 -14.20
C LEU A 39 -17.14 -12.94 -15.67
N PRO A 40 -18.38 -13.03 -16.19
CA PRO A 40 -18.66 -12.60 -17.56
C PRO A 40 -18.26 -11.13 -17.75
N GLY A 41 -17.22 -10.89 -18.55
CA GLY A 41 -16.73 -9.54 -18.90
C GLY A 41 -15.67 -8.94 -17.97
N PHE A 42 -15.33 -9.54 -16.84
CA PHE A 42 -14.24 -9.03 -15.96
C PHE A 42 -13.72 -10.09 -14.96
N GLN A 43 -12.52 -9.87 -14.42
CA GLN A 43 -11.96 -10.69 -13.34
C GLN A 43 -12.21 -10.01 -11.99
N ARG A 44 -12.75 -10.74 -11.00
CA ARG A 44 -12.88 -10.26 -9.62
C ARG A 44 -11.80 -10.91 -8.75
N TYR A 45 -10.84 -10.11 -8.30
CA TYR A 45 -9.78 -10.56 -7.38
C TYR A 45 -10.35 -10.89 -5.99
N CYS A 46 -9.72 -11.82 -5.28
CA CYS A 46 -10.03 -12.07 -3.86
C CYS A 46 -9.37 -11.01 -2.96
N GLY A 47 -9.84 -10.88 -1.72
CA GLY A 47 -9.31 -9.95 -0.73
C GLY A 47 -8.88 -10.66 0.55
N TRP A 48 -7.70 -10.31 1.08
CA TRP A 48 -7.24 -10.84 2.36
C TRP A 48 -7.66 -9.93 3.52
N HIS A 49 -8.39 -10.51 4.47
CA HIS A 49 -8.86 -9.86 5.70
C HIS A 49 -7.84 -10.07 6.82
N THR A 50 -7.13 -9.01 7.17
CA THR A 50 -6.04 -9.07 8.17
C THR A 50 -6.53 -9.34 9.59
N ASP A 51 -7.73 -8.87 9.93
CA ASP A 51 -8.40 -9.06 11.22
C ASP A 51 -8.75 -10.53 11.49
N LYS A 52 -9.25 -11.21 10.46
CA LYS A 52 -9.68 -12.62 10.55
C LYS A 52 -8.62 -13.61 10.09
N SER A 53 -7.52 -13.11 9.50
CA SER A 53 -6.54 -13.93 8.79
C SER A 53 -7.22 -14.89 7.79
N SER A 54 -8.21 -14.38 7.04
CA SER A 54 -9.00 -15.16 6.08
C SER A 54 -8.99 -14.50 4.71
N CYS A 55 -9.08 -15.33 3.67
CA CYS A 55 -9.32 -14.87 2.31
C CYS A 55 -10.80 -14.95 2.00
N ASP A 56 -11.40 -13.85 1.56
CA ASP A 56 -12.81 -13.82 1.20
C ASP A 56 -13.01 -13.00 -0.08
N GLU A 57 -14.22 -13.04 -0.62
CA GLU A 57 -14.57 -12.13 -1.72
C GLU A 57 -14.47 -10.69 -1.21
N PRO A 58 -13.95 -9.75 -2.02
CA PRO A 58 -13.97 -8.34 -1.66
C PRO A 58 -15.43 -7.86 -1.72
N PHE A 59 -16.15 -8.00 -0.62
CA PHE A 59 -17.44 -7.36 -0.45
C PHE A 59 -17.21 -5.85 -0.53
N ALA A 60 -18.02 -5.19 -1.37
CA ALA A 60 -18.03 -3.74 -1.48
C ALA A 60 -18.23 -3.16 -0.08
N ILE A 61 -17.15 -2.60 0.48
CA ILE A 61 -17.06 -1.65 1.59
C ILE A 61 -18.39 -1.53 2.36
N ILE A 62 -18.63 -2.45 3.29
CA ILE A 62 -19.63 -2.21 4.34
C ILE A 62 -18.83 -1.63 5.50
N ALA A 63 -19.11 -0.36 5.76
CA ALA A 63 -18.72 0.46 6.90
C ALA A 63 -17.95 -0.25 8.03
N GLY A 64 -16.66 0.09 8.16
CA GLY A 64 -15.92 -0.07 9.41
C GLY A 64 -14.87 -1.18 9.41
N SER A 65 -13.65 -0.79 9.77
CA SER A 65 -12.54 -1.57 10.33
C SER A 65 -11.78 -2.63 9.52
N ASN A 66 -12.26 -3.14 8.37
CA ASN A 66 -11.56 -4.27 7.74
C ASN A 66 -10.51 -3.79 6.72
N VAL A 67 -9.22 -3.85 7.09
CA VAL A 67 -8.10 -3.62 6.16
C VAL A 67 -8.00 -4.83 5.22
N VAL A 68 -8.51 -4.66 4.00
CA VAL A 68 -8.44 -5.65 2.93
C VAL A 68 -7.15 -5.46 2.14
N VAL A 69 -6.27 -6.45 2.21
CA VAL A 69 -5.03 -6.48 1.44
C VAL A 69 -5.33 -7.04 0.04
N ARG A 70 -4.89 -6.31 -0.99
CA ARG A 70 -5.12 -6.65 -2.41
C ARG A 70 -3.85 -6.89 -3.21
N GLU A 71 -2.69 -6.53 -2.65
CA GLU A 71 -1.42 -6.63 -3.34
C GLU A 71 -0.46 -7.55 -2.56
N PRO A 72 0.30 -8.43 -3.24
CA PRO A 72 1.19 -9.38 -2.57
C PRO A 72 2.20 -8.74 -1.63
N PHE A 73 2.66 -7.52 -1.92
CA PHE A 73 3.66 -6.84 -1.10
C PHE A 73 3.08 -6.25 0.19
N MET A 74 1.76 -6.10 0.28
CA MET A 74 1.05 -5.65 1.48
C MET A 74 0.73 -6.83 2.41
N CYS A 75 1.00 -8.07 1.98
CA CYS A 75 0.73 -9.24 2.81
C CYS A 75 1.62 -9.27 4.04
N PRO A 76 1.07 -9.63 5.23
CA PRO A 76 1.87 -9.81 6.43
C PRO A 76 3.00 -10.81 6.16
N GLN A 77 4.23 -10.41 6.46
CA GLN A 77 5.38 -11.29 6.41
C GLN A 77 5.69 -11.77 7.82
N ASN A 78 6.02 -13.07 7.95
CA ASN A 78 6.56 -13.59 9.20
C ASN A 78 7.91 -12.93 9.45
N VAL A 79 7.98 -12.05 10.44
CA VAL A 79 9.21 -11.35 10.80
C VAL A 79 10.18 -12.39 11.39
N PRO A 80 11.38 -12.56 10.83
CA PRO A 80 12.39 -13.44 11.41
C PRO A 80 12.69 -12.97 12.84
N THR A 81 12.29 -13.77 13.84
CA THR A 81 12.51 -13.42 15.24
C THR A 81 14.00 -13.35 15.61
N ALA A 82 14.86 -13.95 14.78
CA ALA A 82 16.31 -14.03 14.96
C ALA A 82 17.12 -12.90 14.31
N GLU A 83 16.52 -11.95 13.61
CA GLU A 83 17.29 -10.87 12.99
C GLU A 83 17.86 -9.91 14.04
N LYS A 84 19.19 -9.76 14.02
CA LYS A 84 19.99 -8.93 14.92
C LYS A 84 19.61 -7.43 14.89
N TYR A 85 18.88 -6.98 13.86
CA TYR A 85 18.54 -5.58 13.64
C TYR A 85 17.03 -5.39 13.47
N ARG A 86 16.28 -5.50 14.57
CA ARG A 86 14.86 -5.14 14.58
C ARG A 86 14.68 -3.64 14.40
N TYR A 87 13.53 -3.27 13.81
CA TYR A 87 13.03 -1.92 13.90
C TYR A 87 12.96 -1.48 15.37
N THR A 88 13.35 -0.24 15.62
CA THR A 88 13.15 0.44 16.91
C THR A 88 12.59 1.83 16.63
N ASP A 89 11.80 2.36 17.55
CA ASP A 89 11.26 3.73 17.42
C ASP A 89 12.37 4.77 17.32
N ALA A 90 13.49 4.55 18.01
CA ALA A 90 14.66 5.42 17.93
C ALA A 90 15.25 5.43 16.51
N LEU A 91 15.40 4.27 15.88
CA LEU A 91 15.83 4.16 14.49
C LEU A 91 14.82 4.82 13.54
N GLY A 92 13.53 4.54 13.74
CA GLY A 92 12.45 5.14 12.94
C GLY A 92 12.46 6.66 13.00
N ARG A 93 12.59 7.25 14.19
CA ARG A 93 12.66 8.71 14.38
C ARG A 93 13.92 9.31 13.75
N SER A 94 15.08 8.66 13.87
CA SER A 94 16.32 9.09 13.22
C SER A 94 16.18 9.09 11.69
N LEU A 95 15.66 8.01 11.10
CA LEU A 95 15.42 7.94 9.66
C LEU A 95 14.38 8.96 9.19
N TYR A 96 13.30 9.15 9.95
CA TYR A 96 12.28 10.15 9.63
C TYR A 96 12.84 11.57 9.63
N GLY A 97 13.72 11.91 10.58
CA GLY A 97 14.44 13.20 10.58
C GLY A 97 15.19 13.46 9.28
N LEU A 98 15.82 12.44 8.69
CA LEU A 98 16.46 12.55 7.38
C LEU A 98 15.47 12.82 6.25
N THR A 99 14.30 12.16 6.28
CA THR A 99 13.24 12.39 5.29
C THR A 99 12.65 13.81 5.35
N LEU A 100 12.68 14.43 6.53
CA LEU A 100 12.30 15.84 6.70
C LEU A 100 13.41 16.77 6.20
N ALA A 101 14.68 16.47 6.49
CA ALA A 101 15.81 17.29 6.05
C ALA A 101 15.87 17.42 4.52
N VAL A 102 15.69 16.32 3.77
CA VAL A 102 15.73 16.34 2.29
C VAL A 102 14.63 17.21 1.65
N ARG A 103 13.53 17.47 2.38
CA ARG A 103 12.44 18.34 1.91
C ARG A 103 12.85 19.81 1.86
N ASN A 104 13.81 20.20 2.68
CA ASN A 104 14.33 21.56 2.71
C ASN A 104 15.25 21.82 1.50
N LYS A 105 15.33 23.09 1.07
CA LYS A 105 16.29 23.55 0.06
C LYS A 105 17.72 23.40 0.56
N ASP A 106 17.93 23.66 1.85
CA ASP A 106 19.19 23.44 2.55
C ASP A 106 19.02 22.41 3.68
N PRO A 107 19.30 21.12 3.43
CA PRO A 107 19.25 20.08 4.45
C PRO A 107 20.36 20.20 5.50
N ALA A 108 21.43 20.96 5.24
CA ALA A 108 22.60 21.00 6.13
C ALA A 108 22.23 21.58 7.50
N GLU A 109 21.40 22.64 7.53
CA GLU A 109 20.90 23.22 8.77
C GLU A 109 20.04 22.22 9.56
N CYS A 110 19.14 21.51 8.89
CA CYS A 110 18.30 20.49 9.53
C CYS A 110 19.14 19.35 10.12
N LEU A 111 20.18 18.92 9.40
CA LEU A 111 21.10 17.89 9.87
C LEU A 111 21.94 18.38 11.04
N ALA A 112 22.45 19.61 11.00
CA ALA A 112 23.23 20.18 12.11
C ALA A 112 22.42 20.22 13.42
N ASN A 113 21.13 20.52 13.35
CA ASN A 113 20.25 20.59 14.52
C ASN A 113 19.78 19.21 15.03
N SER A 114 19.57 18.25 14.13
CA SER A 114 18.95 16.96 14.49
C SER A 114 19.91 15.79 14.57
N GLN A 115 20.93 15.74 13.71
CA GLN A 115 21.89 14.65 13.56
C GLN A 115 23.27 15.19 13.17
N PRO A 116 23.97 15.87 14.10
CA PRO A 116 25.23 16.58 13.81
C PRO A 116 26.38 15.66 13.38
N ASP A 117 26.28 14.35 13.62
CA ASP A 117 27.25 13.36 13.16
C ASP A 117 27.07 12.93 11.70
N ILE A 118 25.99 13.37 11.05
CA ILE A 118 25.68 13.07 9.65
C ILE A 118 26.16 14.21 8.76
N GLN A 119 27.12 13.88 7.88
CA GLN A 119 27.67 14.81 6.91
C GLN A 119 26.88 14.72 5.60
N LEU A 120 26.30 15.84 5.15
CA LEU A 120 25.73 15.96 3.81
C LEU A 120 26.86 15.93 2.77
N ILE A 121 26.79 14.99 1.82
CA ILE A 121 27.72 14.93 0.69
C ILE A 121 27.20 15.77 -0.47
N LYS A 122 25.94 15.53 -0.84
CA LYS A 122 25.31 16.23 -1.97
C LYS A 122 23.80 16.14 -1.89
N ARG A 123 23.13 17.21 -2.32
CA ARG A 123 21.71 17.25 -2.63
C ARG A 123 21.53 17.32 -4.14
N TYR A 124 20.55 16.59 -4.64
CA TYR A 124 20.11 16.56 -6.03
C TYR A 124 18.68 17.06 -6.09
N GLU A 125 18.37 17.84 -7.11
CA GLU A 125 17.02 18.30 -7.39
C GLU A 125 16.80 18.21 -8.91
N VAL A 126 15.71 17.57 -9.31
CA VAL A 126 15.39 17.31 -10.71
C VAL A 126 13.88 17.47 -10.94
N GLU A 127 13.49 17.85 -12.15
CA GLU A 127 12.10 17.73 -12.58
C GLU A 127 11.75 16.24 -12.72
N CYS A 128 10.63 15.81 -12.14
CA CYS A 128 10.27 14.39 -12.07
C CYS A 128 8.87 14.05 -12.59
N ASP A 129 8.09 15.04 -13.01
CA ASP A 129 6.78 14.80 -13.63
C ASP A 129 6.45 15.84 -14.71
N GLN A 130 5.35 15.57 -15.44
CA GLN A 130 4.85 16.44 -16.52
C GLN A 130 4.38 17.80 -16.02
N SER A 131 4.12 17.94 -14.72
CA SER A 131 3.72 19.18 -14.06
C SER A 131 4.92 20.03 -13.62
N ARG A 132 6.14 19.63 -13.99
CA ARG A 132 7.42 20.26 -13.61
C ARG A 132 7.58 20.36 -12.09
N ASN A 133 7.09 19.36 -11.35
CA ASN A 133 7.39 19.26 -9.94
C ASN A 133 8.85 18.82 -9.76
N LEU A 134 9.45 19.35 -8.69
CA LEU A 134 10.83 19.09 -8.34
C LEU A 134 10.87 17.96 -7.30
N CYS A 135 11.50 16.85 -7.70
CA CYS A 135 11.91 15.80 -6.79
C CYS A 135 13.32 16.11 -6.29
N ALA A 136 13.60 15.72 -5.04
CA ALA A 136 14.91 15.91 -4.46
C ALA A 136 15.45 14.60 -3.88
N ALA A 137 16.76 14.48 -3.85
CA ALA A 137 17.43 13.42 -3.12
C ALA A 137 18.64 13.98 -2.40
N MET A 138 19.07 13.34 -1.32
CA MET A 138 20.34 13.67 -0.68
C MET A 138 21.15 12.41 -0.40
N LEU A 139 22.46 12.55 -0.56
CA LEU A 139 23.47 11.60 -0.13
C LEU A 139 24.14 12.16 1.11
N ALA A 140 24.12 11.39 2.19
CA ALA A 140 24.76 11.75 3.45
C ALA A 140 25.49 10.55 4.07
N VAL A 141 26.47 10.82 4.92
CA VAL A 141 27.33 9.79 5.52
C VAL A 141 27.47 10.04 7.02
N SER A 142 27.29 8.99 7.83
CA SER A 142 27.73 8.98 9.23
C SER A 142 29.01 8.13 9.33
N LYS A 143 30.13 8.79 9.59
CA LYS A 143 31.42 8.09 9.80
C LYS A 143 31.42 7.33 11.13
N ARG A 144 30.77 7.89 12.16
CA ARG A 144 30.63 7.26 13.49
C ARG A 144 29.92 5.92 13.39
N ASP A 145 28.79 5.90 12.69
CA ASP A 145 27.92 4.72 12.63
C ASP A 145 28.24 3.81 11.42
N LYS A 146 29.22 4.20 10.58
CA LYS A 146 29.61 3.52 9.33
C LYS A 146 28.42 3.31 8.39
N LYS A 147 27.60 4.36 8.21
CA LYS A 147 26.38 4.33 7.40
C LYS A 147 26.43 5.34 6.27
N ILE A 148 25.87 4.95 5.13
CA ILE A 148 25.58 5.82 4.00
C ILE A 148 24.05 5.92 3.90
N TYR A 149 23.56 7.15 3.85
CA TYR A 149 22.14 7.44 3.71
C TYR A 149 21.87 7.98 2.31
N VAL A 150 20.96 7.30 1.61
CA VAL A 150 20.38 7.79 0.36
C VAL A 150 18.92 8.06 0.66
N VAL A 151 18.54 9.34 0.60
CA VAL A 151 17.23 9.79 1.06
C VAL A 151 16.52 10.48 -0.07
N TYR A 152 15.29 10.07 -0.32
CA TYR A 152 14.47 10.56 -1.42
C TYR A 152 13.32 11.41 -0.90
N LYS A 153 13.06 12.50 -1.61
CA LYS A 153 11.89 13.36 -1.48
C LYS A 153 11.01 13.15 -2.69
N SER A 154 9.76 12.71 -2.47
CA SER A 154 8.74 12.66 -3.51
C SER A 154 8.31 14.07 -3.98
N SER A 155 7.49 14.13 -5.03
CA SER A 155 6.86 15.34 -5.54
C SER A 155 6.08 16.09 -4.45
N ASN A 156 5.94 17.40 -4.61
CA ASN A 156 5.01 18.17 -3.80
C ASN A 156 3.57 17.82 -4.24
N MET A 157 2.84 17.13 -3.36
CA MET A 157 1.51 16.55 -3.58
C MET A 157 0.46 17.55 -4.07
N ASP A 158 0.65 18.84 -3.81
CA ASP A 158 -0.35 19.89 -3.97
C ASP A 158 -0.79 20.11 -5.43
N LYS A 159 0.11 19.94 -6.40
CA LYS A 159 -0.23 20.07 -7.83
C LYS A 159 -0.75 18.77 -8.43
N GLN A 160 -0.26 17.64 -7.92
CA GLN A 160 -0.60 16.31 -8.43
C GLN A 160 -2.03 15.92 -8.07
N LEU A 161 -2.52 16.30 -6.88
CA LEU A 161 -3.92 16.15 -6.48
C LEU A 161 -4.90 16.86 -7.42
N ILE A 162 -4.58 18.07 -7.87
CA ILE A 162 -5.46 18.84 -8.78
C ILE A 162 -5.50 18.16 -10.16
N THR A 163 -4.36 17.67 -10.65
CA THR A 163 -4.28 16.95 -11.93
C THR A 163 -5.04 15.62 -11.87
N GLU A 164 -4.89 14.84 -10.80
CA GLU A 164 -5.63 13.57 -10.64
C GLU A 164 -7.14 13.80 -10.50
N VAL A 165 -7.56 14.84 -9.79
CA VAL A 165 -8.98 15.22 -9.70
C VAL A 165 -9.53 15.60 -11.08
N LEU A 166 -8.82 16.42 -11.86
CA LEU A 166 -9.26 16.79 -13.21
C LEU A 166 -9.33 15.56 -14.14
N PHE A 167 -8.34 14.66 -14.10
CA PHE A 167 -8.41 13.42 -14.89
C PHE A 167 -9.57 12.51 -14.47
N TYR A 168 -9.90 12.46 -13.18
CA TYR A 168 -11.02 11.66 -12.66
C TYR A 168 -12.39 12.22 -13.08
N PHE A 169 -12.55 13.54 -13.21
CA PHE A 169 -13.81 14.15 -13.63
C PHE A 169 -14.04 14.15 -15.16
N TYR A 170 -13.00 13.90 -15.96
CA TYR A 170 -13.06 13.89 -17.42
C TYR A 170 -12.95 12.48 -18.05
N SER A 171 -12.99 11.41 -17.24
CA SER A 171 -13.19 10.02 -17.68
C SER A 171 -14.55 9.50 -17.23
#